data_AF-A0A392P9K4-F1
#
_entry.id   AF-A0A392P9K4-F1
#
_cell.length_a   1.000
_cell.length_b   1.000
_cell.length_c   1.000
_cell.angle_alpha   90.00
_cell.angle_beta   90.00
_cell.angle_gamma   90.00
#
_symmetry.space_group_name_H-M   'P 1'
#
loop_
_entity.id
_entity.type
_entity.pdbx_description
1 polymer ?
#
loop_
_entity_poly.entity_id
_entity_poly.type
_entity_poly.pdbx_seq_one_letter_code
_entity_poly.pdbx_strand_id
1 'polypeptide(L)'
;PIELVVWLPALCRKMEIPYCIVKGKARLGTVVHKKTASVLCLTTVKNEDKMEFSRVLEAIKANFNDKYDEYRKKWGGGIMGSKSQAKTKAKERLIAKEAAQRMT
;
A
#
# COMPACT_ATOMS: atom_id res chain seq x y z
N PRO A 1 -2.63 -1.62 -17.83
CA PRO A 1 -3.37 -0.36 -17.52
C PRO A 1 -3.89 -0.40 -16.09
N ILE A 2 -3.86 0.71 -15.37
CA ILE A 2 -4.26 0.79 -13.94
C ILE A 2 -5.78 0.81 -13.76
N GLU A 3 -6.47 1.30 -14.77
CA GLU A 3 -7.92 1.39 -14.88
C GLU A 3 -8.57 0.00 -14.76
N LEU A 4 -7.88 -1.06 -15.20
CA LEU A 4 -8.36 -2.43 -15.10
C LEU A 4 -8.43 -2.96 -13.67
N VAL A 5 -7.66 -2.38 -12.74
CA VAL A 5 -7.48 -2.90 -11.37
C VAL A 5 -7.90 -1.92 -10.28
N VAL A 6 -8.12 -0.65 -10.60
CA VAL A 6 -8.45 0.39 -9.61
C VAL A 6 -9.72 0.13 -8.82
N TRP A 7 -10.71 -0.53 -9.43
CA TRP A 7 -12.01 -0.81 -8.84
C TRP A 7 -12.02 -2.03 -7.90
N LEU A 8 -11.02 -2.91 -8.01
CA LEU A 8 -11.01 -4.21 -7.31
C LEU A 8 -10.97 -4.07 -5.78
N PRO A 9 -10.11 -3.23 -5.16
CA PRO A 9 -10.12 -3.06 -3.72
C PRO A 9 -11.48 -2.59 -3.18
N ALA A 10 -12.17 -1.74 -3.94
CA ALA A 10 -13.50 -1.25 -3.59
C ALA A 10 -14.56 -2.37 -3.67
N LEU A 11 -14.53 -3.20 -4.72
CA LEU A 11 -15.43 -4.35 -4.82
C LEU A 11 -15.16 -5.35 -3.70
N CYS A 12 -13.91 -5.74 -3.48
CA CYS A 12 -13.54 -6.73 -2.46
C CYS A 12 -14.00 -6.28 -1.06
N ARG A 13 -13.85 -4.99 -0.73
CA ARG A 13 -14.38 -4.46 0.54
C ARG A 13 -15.90 -4.55 0.62
N LYS A 14 -16.63 -4.15 -0.44
CA LYS A 14 -18.10 -4.15 -0.45
C LYS A 14 -18.67 -5.57 -0.29
N MET A 15 -17.98 -6.57 -0.82
CA MET A 15 -18.34 -7.98 -0.73
C MET A 15 -17.72 -8.68 0.49
N GLU A 16 -17.05 -7.94 1.38
CA GLU A 16 -16.34 -8.45 2.56
C GLU A 16 -15.28 -9.53 2.27
N ILE A 17 -14.70 -9.51 1.06
CA ILE A 17 -13.65 -10.43 0.62
C ILE A 17 -12.29 -9.88 1.06
N PRO A 18 -11.48 -10.64 1.82
CA PRO A 18 -10.11 -10.27 2.15
C PRO A 18 -9.26 -10.12 0.89
N TYR A 19 -8.57 -8.99 0.72
CA TYR A 19 -7.72 -8.73 -0.45
C TYR A 19 -6.35 -8.21 -0.02
N CYS A 20 -5.32 -8.54 -0.80
CA CYS A 20 -3.98 -8.02 -0.60
C CYS A 20 -3.40 -7.47 -1.90
N ILE A 21 -2.56 -6.44 -1.78
CA ILE A 21 -1.83 -5.87 -2.92
C ILE A 21 -0.39 -6.36 -2.85
N VAL A 22 0.01 -7.13 -3.86
CA VAL A 22 1.34 -7.75 -3.94
C VAL A 22 2.19 -7.01 -4.97
N LYS A 23 3.48 -6.82 -4.66
CA LYS A 23 4.42 -6.18 -5.58
C LYS A 23 4.74 -7.11 -6.76
N GLY A 24 4.45 -6.63 -7.97
CA GLY A 24 4.89 -7.21 -9.24
C GLY A 24 3.90 -8.20 -9.88
N LYS A 25 3.34 -7.82 -11.03
CA LYS A 25 2.44 -8.67 -11.86
C LYS A 25 3.10 -9.93 -12.43
N ALA A 26 4.44 -9.89 -12.59
CA ALA A 26 5.20 -11.04 -13.06
C ALA A 26 5.24 -12.15 -12.00
N ARG A 27 5.39 -11.79 -10.72
CA ARG A 27 5.40 -12.75 -9.61
C ARG A 27 4.06 -13.47 -9.47
N LEU A 28 2.95 -12.76 -9.66
CA LEU A 28 1.62 -13.37 -9.73
C LEU A 28 1.49 -14.30 -10.94
N GLY A 29 2.06 -13.92 -12.10
CA GLY A 29 2.10 -14.76 -13.29
C GLY A 29 2.79 -16.11 -13.05
N THR A 30 3.93 -16.10 -12.34
CA THR A 30 4.71 -17.31 -12.04
C THR A 30 3.89 -18.37 -11.30
N VAL A 31 3.00 -17.96 -10.38
CA VAL A 31 2.15 -18.89 -9.60
C VAL A 31 1.20 -19.70 -10.49
N VAL A 32 0.74 -19.10 -11.59
CA VAL A 32 -0.19 -19.73 -12.54
C VAL A 32 0.48 -20.16 -13.85
N HIS A 33 1.81 -20.22 -13.87
CA HIS A 33 2.62 -20.55 -15.05
C HIS A 33 2.31 -19.68 -16.28
N LYS A 34 2.05 -18.38 -16.07
CA LYS A 34 1.87 -17.37 -17.13
C LYS A 34 2.93 -16.29 -17.01
N LYS A 35 3.17 -15.54 -18.10
CA LYS A 35 4.12 -14.42 -18.11
C LYS A 35 3.73 -13.31 -17.12
N THR A 36 2.42 -13.01 -17.04
CA THR A 36 1.88 -11.98 -16.14
C THR A 36 0.46 -12.33 -15.72
N ALA A 37 0.10 -12.03 -14.48
CA ALA A 37 -1.28 -12.02 -14.01
C ALA A 37 -1.56 -10.70 -13.27
N SER A 38 -2.71 -10.08 -13.53
CA SER A 38 -3.10 -8.83 -12.86
C SER A 38 -3.68 -9.10 -11.46
N VAL A 39 -4.41 -10.20 -11.30
CA VAL A 39 -5.13 -10.59 -10.09
C VAL A 39 -5.15 -12.12 -10.02
N LEU A 40 -5.13 -12.66 -8.80
CA LEU A 40 -5.37 -14.07 -8.52
C LEU A 40 -6.46 -14.18 -7.47
N CYS A 41 -7.27 -15.24 -7.55
CA CYS A 41 -8.30 -15.54 -6.57
C CYS A 41 -8.21 -17.03 -6.19
N LEU A 42 -8.30 -17.32 -4.90
CA LEU A 42 -8.39 -18.69 -4.38
C LEU A 42 -9.86 -18.94 -4.04
N THR A 43 -10.51 -19.83 -4.78
CA THR A 43 -11.92 -20.20 -4.56
C THR A 43 -12.09 -21.34 -3.58
N THR A 44 -11.13 -22.27 -3.57
CA THR A 44 -11.16 -23.48 -2.74
C THR A 44 -9.77 -23.75 -2.19
N VAL A 45 -9.70 -24.20 -0.94
CA VAL A 45 -8.46 -24.59 -0.27
C VAL A 45 -8.61 -26.01 0.22
N LYS A 46 -7.54 -26.81 0.12
CA LYS A 46 -7.53 -28.17 0.66
C LYS A 46 -7.63 -28.13 2.17
N ASN A 47 -8.12 -29.21 2.78
CA ASN A 47 -8.32 -29.23 4.23
C ASN A 47 -7.00 -29.15 5.02
N GLU A 48 -5.92 -29.70 4.46
CA GLU A 48 -4.56 -29.66 5.00
C GLU A 48 -4.02 -28.22 5.17
N ASP A 49 -4.29 -27.34 4.20
CA ASP A 49 -3.75 -25.96 4.18
C ASP A 49 -4.65 -24.95 4.89
N LYS A 50 -5.84 -25.37 5.35
CA LYS A 50 -6.89 -24.47 5.86
C LYS A 50 -6.42 -23.65 7.06
N MET A 51 -5.67 -24.25 7.98
CA MET A 51 -5.17 -23.55 9.18
C MET A 51 -4.13 -22.47 8.84
N GLU A 52 -3.21 -22.78 7.93
CA GLU A 52 -2.20 -21.81 7.50
C GLU A 52 -2.84 -20.67 6.71
N PHE A 53 -3.80 -21.00 5.84
CA PHE A 53 -4.54 -20.00 5.08
C PHE A 53 -5.34 -19.05 5.97
N SER A 54 -5.96 -19.53 7.06
CA SER A 54 -6.66 -18.67 8.02
C SER A 54 -5.75 -17.61 8.64
N ARG A 55 -4.51 -17.97 9.00
CA ARG A 55 -3.52 -17.00 9.55
C ARG A 55 -3.17 -15.92 8.53
N VAL A 56 -3.03 -16.31 7.26
CA VAL A 56 -2.76 -15.37 6.16
C VAL A 56 -3.96 -14.43 5.96
N LEU A 57 -5.19 -14.94 6.02
CA LEU A 57 -6.40 -14.13 5.89
C LEU A 57 -6.51 -13.07 7.00
N GLU A 58 -6.25 -13.45 8.25
CA GLU A 58 -6.26 -12.52 9.39
C GLU A 58 -5.24 -11.39 9.20
N ALA A 59 -4.01 -11.74 8.84
CA ALA A 59 -2.95 -10.77 8.57
C ALA A 59 -3.30 -9.83 7.40
N ILE A 60 -3.95 -10.34 6.35
CA ILE A 60 -4.38 -9.54 5.19
C ILE A 60 -5.49 -8.57 5.59
N LYS A 61 -6.51 -9.06 6.30
CA LYS A 61 -7.68 -8.27 6.69
C LYS A 61 -7.28 -7.05 7.53
N ALA A 62 -6.41 -7.28 8.53
CA ALA A 62 -5.88 -6.23 9.41
C ALA A 62 -5.05 -5.16 8.66
N ASN A 63 -4.42 -5.53 7.53
CA ASN A 63 -3.55 -4.63 6.78
C ASN A 63 -4.25 -3.86 5.66
N PHE A 64 -5.30 -4.42 5.04
CA PHE A 64 -5.92 -3.87 3.84
C PHE A 64 -7.41 -3.57 3.98
N ASN A 65 -8.20 -4.51 4.50
CA ASN A 65 -9.66 -4.35 4.58
C ASN A 65 -10.04 -3.37 5.69
N ASP A 66 -9.49 -3.55 6.89
CA ASP A 66 -9.84 -2.73 8.06
C ASP A 66 -9.29 -1.30 7.94
N LYS A 67 -8.17 -1.14 7.23
CA LYS A 67 -7.52 0.15 6.96
C LYS A 67 -7.97 0.83 5.67
N TYR A 68 -8.97 0.29 4.97
CA TYR A 68 -9.39 0.80 3.66
C TYR A 68 -9.74 2.29 3.68
N ASP A 69 -10.49 2.75 4.69
CA ASP A 69 -10.91 4.15 4.78
C ASP A 69 -9.73 5.08 5.07
N GLU A 70 -8.72 4.61 5.80
CA GLU A 70 -7.49 5.36 6.03
C GLU A 70 -6.73 5.54 4.70
N TYR A 71 -6.54 4.46 3.94
CA TYR A 71 -5.86 4.53 2.64
C TYR A 71 -6.60 5.40 1.62
N ARG A 72 -7.93 5.40 1.62
CA ARG A 72 -8.72 6.26 0.73
C ARG A 72 -8.56 7.75 1.05
N LYS A 73 -8.43 8.10 2.33
CA LYS A 73 -8.28 9.50 2.78
C LYS A 73 -6.85 10.01 2.62
N LYS A 74 -5.86 9.10 2.59
CA LYS A 74 -4.45 9.43 2.46
C LYS A 74 -4.08 9.67 1.00
N TRP A 75 -3.74 10.93 0.68
CA TRP A 75 -3.21 11.28 -0.62
C TRP A 75 -1.72 10.89 -0.70
N GLY A 76 -1.35 10.25 -1.81
CA GLY A 76 0.05 9.98 -2.14
C GLY A 76 0.71 11.17 -2.85
N GLY A 77 2.04 11.12 -2.97
CA GLY A 77 2.81 12.17 -3.64
C GLY A 77 3.32 13.24 -2.68
N GLY A 78 3.70 14.41 -3.22
CA GLY A 78 4.23 15.53 -2.43
C GLY A 78 5.67 15.37 -1.92
N ILE A 79 6.35 14.27 -2.27
CA ILE A 79 7.75 14.05 -1.89
C ILE A 79 8.64 14.83 -2.85
N MET A 80 9.21 15.94 -2.37
CA MET A 80 10.15 16.78 -3.14
C MET A 80 11.49 16.06 -3.36
N GLY A 81 12.25 16.48 -4.37
CA GLY A 81 13.58 15.93 -4.62
C GLY A 81 14.57 16.22 -3.46
N SER A 82 15.56 15.34 -3.27
CA SER A 82 16.53 15.40 -2.18
C SER A 82 17.24 16.77 -2.08
N LYS A 83 17.65 17.34 -3.22
CA LYS A 83 18.28 18.67 -3.29
C LYS A 83 17.36 19.79 -2.79
N SER A 84 16.08 19.72 -3.11
CA SER A 84 15.09 20.70 -2.67
C SER A 84 14.84 20.60 -1.16
N GLN A 85 14.65 19.37 -0.65
CA GLN A 85 14.46 19.12 0.78
C GLN A 85 15.67 19.62 1.59
N ALA A 86 16.89 19.36 1.12
CA ALA A 86 18.12 19.83 1.78
C ALA A 86 18.22 21.36 1.82
N LYS A 87 17.89 22.04 0.72
CA LYS A 87 17.88 23.51 0.66
C LYS A 87 16.85 24.12 1.61
N THR A 88 15.62 23.58 1.63
CA THR A 88 14.57 24.03 2.55
C THR A 88 15.00 23.84 4.00
N LYS A 89 15.53 22.67 4.36
CA LYS A 89 16.03 22.38 5.71
C LYS A 89 17.18 23.32 6.13
N ALA A 90 18.11 23.62 5.23
CA ALA A 90 19.18 24.56 5.50
C ALA A 90 18.65 25.98 5.74
N LYS A 91 17.67 26.43 4.95
CA LYS A 91 17.00 27.72 5.10
C LYS A 91 16.23 27.80 6.42
N GLU A 92 15.44 26.78 6.76
CA GLU A 92 14.71 26.69 8.03
C GLU A 92 15.65 26.75 9.24
N ARG A 93 16.80 26.05 9.18
CA ARG A 93 17.80 26.10 10.25
C ARG A 93 18.39 27.51 10.44
N LEU A 94 18.65 28.22 9.36
CA LEU A 94 19.17 29.59 9.42
C LEU A 94 18.12 30.56 10.01
N ILE A 95 16.87 30.47 9.54
CA ILE A 95 15.75 31.28 10.05
C ILE A 95 15.51 31.00 11.53
N ALA A 96 15.53 29.74 11.95
CA ALA A 96 15.35 29.37 13.36
C ALA A 96 16.49 29.92 14.24
N LYS A 97 17.73 29.91 13.74
CA LYS A 97 18.88 30.51 14.44
C LYS A 97 18.74 32.03 14.57
N GLU A 98 18.31 32.71 13.52
CA GLU A 98 18.07 34.16 13.53
C GLU A 98 16.92 34.55 14.47
N ALA A 99 15.82 33.79 14.45
CA ALA A 99 14.69 34.01 15.34
C ALA A 99 15.05 33.80 16.82
N ALA A 100 15.83 32.76 17.13
CA ALA A 100 16.31 32.52 18.50
C ALA A 100 17.21 33.66 19.00
N GLN A 101 18.09 34.19 18.14
CA GLN A 101 18.95 35.33 18.47
C GLN A 101 18.16 36.63 18.65
N ARG A 102 17.01 36.81 17.98
CA ARG A 102 16.13 37.98 18.14
C ARG A 102 15.20 37.92 19.35
N MET A 103 14.94 36.72 19.87
CA MET A 103 14.10 36.51 21.06
C MET A 103 14.87 36.58 22.38
N THR A 104 16.20 36.68 22.30
CA THR A 104 17.08 36.91 23.46
C THR A 104 17.46 38.38 23.49
#